data_AF-A0A2V9LKT6-F1
#
_entry.id   AF-A0A2V9LKT6-F1
#
_cell.length_a   1.000
_cell.length_b   1.000
_cell.length_c   1.000
_cell.angle_alpha   90.00
_cell.angle_beta   90.00
_cell.angle_gamma   90.00
#
_symmetry.space_group_name_H-M   'P 1'
#
loop_
_entity.id
_entity.type
_entity.pdbx_description
1 polymer ?
#
loop_
_entity_poly.entity_id
_entity_poly.type
_entity_poly.pdbx_seq_one_letter_code
_entity_poly.pdbx_strand_id
1 'polypeptide(L)'
;MKVVALYVDQKPDGDLSAARGKEFGFSVYPSIAEALRCGSSKIAVDAVLSIVEHGNYPRNEKGQVLYPRHEFFKQYVDVFEKDGVSVPVYNDKHLSYSFEKAQWMVAASERLKFPMLAGSSLPVTWRLPDIELPLDCEIESALMVGNGESDAMDYHALEAMQCMVERRKGGETGVKAVEMIEGDAVWRAGKEGRWSKDLLTAAISRSDTPQGLTIQDGRTQDLVNNGELPKLAKNPAAYFIEYNDGLRATLLMLTGAVKDFNFAARVKGQGVQSTQFFLSPEPNVTYSACLVSKIEEMFESGKAPYPVERTLLVSGILESCLTSKIDGHRRLETPHLDVKYRAPKESQHSRA
;
A
#
# COMPACT_ATOMS: atom_id res chain seq x y z
N MET A 1 18.66 -14.63 -3.32
CA MET A 1 19.49 -13.65 -4.07
C MET A 1 20.69 -13.14 -3.26
N LYS A 2 21.55 -12.27 -3.80
CA LYS A 2 22.65 -11.61 -3.06
C LYS A 2 22.65 -10.10 -3.30
N VAL A 3 22.90 -9.32 -2.26
CA VAL A 3 23.19 -7.88 -2.38
C VAL A 3 24.67 -7.74 -2.77
N VAL A 4 24.95 -7.00 -3.85
CA VAL A 4 26.32 -6.79 -4.37
C VAL A 4 26.79 -5.34 -4.26
N ALA A 5 25.84 -4.41 -4.24
CA ALA A 5 26.09 -2.98 -4.12
C ALA A 5 24.97 -2.32 -3.31
N LEU A 6 25.34 -1.29 -2.55
CA LEU A 6 24.39 -0.49 -1.77
C LEU A 6 24.70 0.99 -1.95
N TYR A 7 23.66 1.80 -2.11
CA TYR A 7 23.72 3.25 -1.94
C TYR A 7 22.80 3.64 -0.78
N VAL A 8 23.26 4.55 0.07
CA VAL A 8 22.50 5.10 1.20
C VAL A 8 22.73 6.60 1.23
N ASP A 9 21.63 7.36 1.14
CA ASP A 9 21.66 8.82 1.07
C ASP A 9 22.05 9.47 2.41
N GLN A 10 21.44 9.01 3.50
CA GLN A 10 21.66 9.56 4.84
C GLN A 10 22.28 8.50 5.75
N LYS A 11 23.39 8.85 6.42
CA LYS A 11 24.14 7.96 7.32
C LYS A 11 24.22 8.58 8.73
N PRO A 12 23.13 8.52 9.52
CA PRO A 12 23.12 9.04 10.88
C PRO A 12 23.98 8.17 11.82
N ASP A 13 24.19 8.64 13.05
CA ASP A 13 24.86 7.87 14.10
C ASP A 13 24.16 6.51 14.29
N GLY A 14 24.95 5.43 14.28
CA GLY A 14 24.43 4.07 14.38
C GLY A 14 24.01 3.43 13.04
N ASP A 15 24.21 4.08 11.89
CA ASP A 15 24.03 3.46 10.58
C ASP A 15 24.82 2.15 10.46
N LEU A 16 24.13 1.10 9.98
CA LEU A 16 24.69 -0.25 9.89
C LEU A 16 25.27 -0.56 8.51
N SER A 17 25.14 0.34 7.53
CA SER A 17 25.42 0.06 6.12
C SER A 17 26.85 -0.42 5.88
N ALA A 18 27.85 0.25 6.46
CA ALA A 18 29.25 -0.15 6.32
C ALA A 18 29.57 -1.48 7.02
N ALA A 19 29.01 -1.69 8.21
CA ALA A 19 29.20 -2.92 8.99
C ALA A 19 28.59 -4.13 8.25
N ARG A 20 27.35 -3.99 7.75
CA ARG A 20 26.65 -5.02 6.97
C ARG A 20 27.34 -5.27 5.63
N GLY A 21 27.86 -4.23 4.97
CA GLY A 21 28.68 -4.40 3.77
C GLY A 21 29.90 -5.28 4.00
N LYS A 22 30.62 -5.06 5.11
CA LYS A 22 31.76 -5.90 5.50
C LYS A 22 31.34 -7.33 5.85
N GLU A 23 30.25 -7.49 6.59
CA GLU A 23 29.75 -8.79 7.05
C GLU A 23 29.28 -9.69 5.88
N PHE A 24 28.56 -9.11 4.92
CA PHE A 24 27.93 -9.85 3.82
C PHE A 24 28.67 -9.72 2.48
N GLY A 25 29.76 -8.95 2.43
CA GLY A 25 30.66 -8.88 1.27
C GLY A 25 30.17 -8.01 0.12
N PHE A 26 29.45 -6.91 0.40
CA PHE A 26 29.00 -5.93 -0.60
C PHE A 26 29.62 -4.54 -0.35
N SER A 27 29.70 -3.73 -1.40
CA SER A 27 30.27 -2.38 -1.33
C SER A 27 29.18 -1.31 -1.17
N VAL A 28 29.48 -0.29 -0.36
CA VAL A 28 28.64 0.91 -0.22
C VAL A 28 29.23 2.02 -1.10
N TYR A 29 28.48 2.44 -2.11
CA TYR A 29 28.90 3.43 -3.10
C TYR A 29 28.39 4.84 -2.75
N PRO A 30 29.09 5.90 -3.17
CA PRO A 30 28.70 7.28 -2.91
C PRO A 30 27.55 7.77 -3.80
N SER A 31 27.21 7.06 -4.88
CA SER A 31 26.08 7.41 -5.75
C SER A 31 25.33 6.20 -6.27
N ILE A 32 24.07 6.41 -6.65
CA ILE A 32 23.22 5.41 -7.30
C ILE A 32 23.87 4.89 -8.60
N ALA A 33 24.44 5.79 -9.41
CA ALA A 33 25.07 5.41 -10.66
C ALA A 33 26.29 4.50 -10.45
N GLU A 34 27.11 4.76 -9.43
CA GLU A 34 28.23 3.89 -9.10
C GLU A 34 27.78 2.55 -8.50
N ALA A 35 26.71 2.55 -7.69
CA ALA A 35 26.13 1.32 -7.15
C ALA A 35 25.61 0.40 -8.27
N LEU A 36 24.90 0.95 -9.26
CA LEU A 36 24.40 0.18 -10.41
C LEU A 36 25.52 -0.41 -11.27
N ARG A 37 26.67 0.25 -11.32
CA ARG A 37 27.82 -0.18 -12.12
C ARG A 37 28.85 -1.00 -11.36
N CYS A 38 28.71 -1.14 -10.05
CA CYS A 38 29.67 -1.80 -9.16
C CYS A 38 31.13 -1.33 -9.40
N GLY A 39 31.33 -0.03 -9.60
CA GLY A 39 32.64 0.56 -9.90
C GLY A 39 33.16 0.37 -11.34
N SER A 40 32.38 -0.27 -12.23
CA SER A 40 32.70 -0.41 -13.65
C SER A 40 32.11 0.72 -14.51
N SER A 41 32.27 0.65 -15.83
CA SER A 41 31.73 1.63 -16.78
C SER A 41 30.31 1.31 -17.28
N LYS A 42 29.76 0.15 -16.91
CA LYS A 42 28.44 -0.33 -17.35
C LYS A 42 27.67 -0.94 -16.18
N ILE A 43 26.35 -1.07 -16.31
CA ILE A 43 25.52 -1.79 -15.32
C ILE A 43 26.11 -3.17 -15.04
N ALA A 44 26.25 -3.49 -13.76
CA ALA A 44 26.87 -4.72 -13.26
C ALA A 44 26.02 -5.38 -12.15
N VAL A 45 24.72 -5.09 -12.13
CA VAL A 45 23.72 -5.70 -11.25
C VAL A 45 22.59 -6.28 -12.08
N ASP A 46 21.92 -7.31 -11.57
CA ASP A 46 20.81 -7.97 -12.28
C ASP A 46 19.44 -7.36 -11.97
N ALA A 47 19.31 -6.57 -10.90
CA ALA A 47 18.06 -5.96 -10.45
C ALA A 47 18.31 -4.81 -9.46
N VAL A 48 17.28 -3.99 -9.22
CA VAL A 48 17.29 -2.88 -8.25
C VAL A 48 16.21 -3.06 -7.19
N LEU A 49 16.61 -3.09 -5.93
CA LEU A 49 15.72 -3.02 -4.76
C LEU A 49 15.78 -1.60 -4.19
N SER A 50 14.71 -0.83 -4.31
CA SER A 50 14.64 0.55 -3.81
C SER A 50 13.78 0.65 -2.55
N ILE A 51 14.44 0.93 -1.42
CA ILE A 51 13.81 1.13 -0.11
C ILE A 51 14.05 2.59 0.31
N VAL A 52 13.04 3.45 0.14
CA VAL A 52 13.12 4.89 0.41
C VAL A 52 11.99 5.30 1.37
N GLU A 53 12.04 4.74 2.58
CA GLU A 53 10.98 4.86 3.60
C GLU A 53 11.43 5.50 4.92
N HIS A 54 12.73 5.81 5.04
CA HIS A 54 13.34 6.39 6.24
C HIS A 54 14.26 7.55 5.86
N GLY A 55 14.71 8.29 6.88
CA GLY A 55 15.55 9.47 6.74
C GLY A 55 14.81 10.76 7.08
N ASN A 56 15.58 11.84 7.17
CA ASN A 56 15.08 13.17 7.46
C ASN A 56 14.84 13.91 6.14
N TYR A 57 13.57 14.01 5.74
CA TYR A 57 13.12 14.72 4.55
C TYR A 57 12.03 15.73 4.93
N PRO A 58 11.88 16.83 4.17
CA PRO A 58 10.84 17.81 4.44
C PRO A 58 9.44 17.21 4.30
N ARG A 59 8.46 17.87 4.91
CA ARG A 59 7.04 17.58 4.72
C ARG A 59 6.34 18.67 3.92
N ASN A 60 5.31 18.31 3.16
CA ASN A 60 4.42 19.28 2.51
C ASN A 60 3.21 19.65 3.40
N GLU A 61 2.36 20.53 2.90
CA GLU A 61 1.12 20.97 3.56
C GLU A 61 0.09 19.84 3.78
N LYS A 62 0.14 18.78 2.96
CA LYS A 62 -0.68 17.57 3.11
C LYS A 62 -0.18 16.68 4.25
N GLY A 63 0.95 17.02 4.88
CA GLY A 63 1.59 16.25 5.94
C GLY A 63 2.47 15.11 5.43
N GLN A 64 2.60 14.94 4.10
CA GLN A 64 3.37 13.86 3.50
C GLN A 64 4.86 14.12 3.66
N VAL A 65 5.63 13.08 3.92
CA VAL A 65 7.10 13.16 3.87
C VAL A 65 7.55 13.08 2.41
N LEU A 66 8.39 14.03 1.99
CA LEU A 66 8.86 14.15 0.62
C LEU A 66 10.03 13.20 0.34
N TYR A 67 9.81 11.90 0.57
CA TYR A 67 10.78 10.86 0.28
C TYR A 67 11.18 10.89 -1.21
N PRO A 68 12.49 10.85 -1.53
CA PRO A 68 13.00 11.07 -2.88
C PRO A 68 12.88 9.85 -3.80
N ARG A 69 11.77 9.08 -3.70
CA ARG A 69 11.54 7.86 -4.49
C ARG A 69 11.67 8.11 -5.99
N HIS A 70 11.00 9.16 -6.47
CA HIS A 70 11.03 9.57 -7.87
C HIS A 70 12.42 10.08 -8.30
N GLU A 71 13.07 10.87 -7.44
CA GLU A 71 14.40 11.43 -7.71
C GLU A 71 15.47 10.34 -7.78
N PHE A 72 15.36 9.29 -6.96
CA PHE A 72 16.22 8.11 -7.06
C PHE A 72 15.89 7.28 -8.29
N PHE A 73 14.60 7.08 -8.57
CA PHE A 73 14.15 6.35 -9.75
C PHE A 73 14.65 6.96 -11.06
N LYS A 74 14.64 8.31 -11.15
CA LYS A 74 15.20 9.03 -12.28
C LYS A 74 16.69 8.74 -12.49
N GLN A 75 17.46 8.58 -11.42
CA GLN A 75 18.88 8.21 -11.53
C GLN A 75 19.05 6.78 -12.07
N TYR A 76 18.16 5.84 -11.75
CA TYR A 76 18.17 4.50 -12.35
C TYR A 76 17.90 4.59 -13.86
N VAL A 77 16.84 5.31 -14.24
CA VAL A 77 16.43 5.55 -15.62
C VAL A 77 17.55 6.20 -16.43
N ASP A 78 18.20 7.25 -15.90
CA ASP A 78 19.31 7.94 -16.54
C ASP A 78 20.50 6.98 -16.83
N VAL A 79 20.77 6.04 -15.93
CA VAL A 79 21.82 5.03 -16.13
C VAL A 79 21.38 4.00 -17.16
N PHE A 80 20.12 3.54 -17.12
CA PHE A 80 19.58 2.57 -18.07
C PHE A 80 19.66 3.09 -19.51
N GLU A 81 19.30 4.37 -19.71
CA GLU A 81 19.38 5.04 -21.02
C GLU A 81 20.82 5.18 -21.52
N LYS A 82 21.74 5.61 -20.65
CA LYS A 82 23.16 5.80 -21.01
C LYS A 82 23.85 4.48 -21.32
N ASP A 83 23.49 3.42 -20.60
CA ASP A 83 24.14 2.13 -20.75
C ASP A 83 23.50 1.26 -21.83
N GLY A 84 22.25 1.59 -22.22
CA GLY A 84 21.49 0.89 -23.26
C GLY A 84 20.87 -0.42 -22.78
N VAL A 85 20.79 -0.62 -21.46
CA VAL A 85 20.25 -1.82 -20.82
C VAL A 85 19.51 -1.43 -19.54
N SER A 86 18.41 -2.10 -19.27
CA SER A 86 17.60 -1.91 -18.07
C SER A 86 17.43 -3.23 -17.33
N VAL A 87 17.23 -3.15 -16.01
CA VAL A 87 17.04 -4.32 -15.15
C VAL A 87 15.73 -4.18 -14.35
N PRO A 88 15.14 -5.29 -13.85
CA PRO A 88 13.96 -5.24 -13.00
C PRO A 88 14.13 -4.30 -11.80
N VAL A 89 13.07 -3.58 -11.44
CA VAL A 89 13.08 -2.61 -10.32
C VAL A 89 11.92 -2.88 -9.38
N TYR A 90 12.22 -3.08 -8.10
CA TYR A 90 11.24 -2.99 -7.03
C TYR A 90 11.31 -1.63 -6.33
N ASN A 91 10.15 -0.99 -6.11
CA ASN A 91 10.01 0.24 -5.33
C ASN A 91 9.10 0.02 -4.12
N ASP A 92 9.62 0.23 -2.92
CA ASP A 92 8.85 0.04 -1.69
C ASP A 92 7.70 1.06 -1.51
N LYS A 93 6.51 0.52 -1.17
CA LYS A 93 5.25 1.23 -0.89
C LYS A 93 4.72 2.04 -2.09
N HIS A 94 4.06 3.17 -1.83
CA HIS A 94 3.62 4.08 -2.89
C HIS A 94 4.82 4.52 -3.74
N LEU A 95 4.57 4.72 -5.03
CA LEU A 95 5.60 5.13 -5.99
C LEU A 95 6.19 6.50 -5.63
N SER A 96 5.33 7.47 -5.33
CA SER A 96 5.72 8.81 -4.92
C SER A 96 4.58 9.47 -4.15
N TYR A 97 4.89 10.50 -3.37
CA TYR A 97 3.89 11.34 -2.72
C TYR A 97 3.05 12.15 -3.72
N SER A 98 3.51 12.25 -4.97
CA SER A 98 2.85 12.95 -6.08
C SER A 98 2.46 11.94 -7.17
N PHE A 99 1.21 11.98 -7.59
CA PHE A 99 0.67 11.13 -8.65
C PHE A 99 1.36 11.39 -9.99
N GLU A 100 1.65 12.64 -10.33
CA GLU A 100 2.40 12.98 -11.56
C GLU A 100 3.77 12.30 -11.57
N LYS A 101 4.49 12.34 -10.45
CA LYS A 101 5.77 11.64 -10.30
C LYS A 101 5.61 10.12 -10.37
N ALA A 102 4.60 9.57 -9.72
CA ALA A 102 4.29 8.14 -9.78
C ALA A 102 3.96 7.68 -11.22
N GLN A 103 3.17 8.47 -11.95
CA GLN A 103 2.81 8.22 -13.34
C GLN A 103 4.04 8.25 -14.24
N TRP A 104 4.95 9.22 -14.03
CA TRP A 104 6.21 9.27 -14.75
C TRP A 104 7.06 8.01 -14.51
N MET A 105 7.12 7.51 -13.26
CA MET A 105 7.89 6.29 -12.93
C MET A 105 7.36 5.06 -13.68
N VAL A 106 6.04 4.87 -13.72
CA VAL A 106 5.42 3.76 -14.47
C VAL A 106 5.61 3.94 -15.98
N ALA A 107 5.38 5.15 -16.51
CA ALA A 107 5.61 5.42 -17.93
C ALA A 107 7.07 5.19 -18.34
N ALA A 108 8.03 5.49 -17.47
CA ALA A 108 9.44 5.22 -17.70
C ALA A 108 9.76 3.71 -17.73
N SER A 109 9.13 2.89 -16.86
CA SER A 109 9.33 1.44 -16.89
C SER A 109 8.76 0.79 -18.14
N GLU A 110 7.59 1.24 -18.60
CA GLU A 110 7.00 0.81 -19.87
C GLU A 110 7.87 1.20 -21.06
N ARG A 111 8.31 2.46 -21.11
CA ARG A 111 9.15 3.01 -22.20
C ARG A 111 10.48 2.28 -22.32
N LEU A 112 11.13 2.00 -21.19
CA LEU A 112 12.41 1.29 -21.15
C LEU A 112 12.25 -0.24 -21.08
N LYS A 113 11.03 -0.74 -20.97
CA LYS A 113 10.66 -2.16 -21.00
C LYS A 113 11.35 -3.00 -19.91
N PHE A 114 11.45 -2.47 -18.69
CA PHE A 114 11.88 -3.27 -17.54
C PHE A 114 10.70 -3.69 -16.66
N PRO A 115 10.75 -4.89 -16.06
CA PRO A 115 9.76 -5.31 -15.07
C PRO A 115 9.79 -4.38 -13.87
N MET A 116 8.61 -3.92 -13.45
CA MET A 116 8.47 -3.05 -12.30
C MET A 116 7.45 -3.64 -11.33
N LEU A 117 7.85 -3.75 -10.07
CA LEU A 117 6.98 -4.08 -8.95
C LEU A 117 7.06 -2.96 -7.94
N ALA A 118 5.94 -2.66 -7.30
CA ALA A 118 5.91 -1.72 -6.19
C ALA A 118 4.83 -2.15 -5.19
N GLY A 119 4.83 -1.52 -4.03
CA GLY A 119 3.79 -1.74 -3.03
C GLY A 119 4.29 -2.19 -1.67
N SER A 120 3.38 -2.65 -0.83
CA SER A 120 3.67 -3.07 0.53
C SER A 120 3.37 -4.54 0.80
N SER A 121 3.60 -4.97 2.04
CA SER A 121 3.42 -6.36 2.47
C SER A 121 1.96 -6.78 2.63
N LEU A 122 1.01 -5.86 2.86
CA LEU A 122 -0.38 -6.25 3.14
C LEU A 122 -1.03 -7.03 1.99
N PRO A 123 -0.94 -6.63 0.70
CA PRO A 123 -1.54 -7.42 -0.39
C PRO A 123 -1.03 -8.86 -0.50
N VAL A 124 0.17 -9.12 0.03
CA VAL A 124 0.90 -10.39 -0.12
C VAL A 124 1.04 -11.17 1.20
N THR A 125 0.64 -10.60 2.34
CA THR A 125 0.62 -11.29 3.64
C THR A 125 -0.55 -12.26 3.74
N TRP A 126 -0.57 -13.09 4.78
CA TRP A 126 -1.66 -14.04 5.03
C TRP A 126 -3.02 -13.35 5.23
N ARG A 127 -4.08 -14.09 4.91
CA ARG A 127 -5.47 -13.68 5.12
C ARG A 127 -6.13 -14.62 6.12
N LEU A 128 -6.85 -14.07 7.10
CA LEU A 128 -7.56 -14.83 8.13
C LEU A 128 -9.05 -14.42 8.21
N PRO A 129 -10.01 -15.29 7.80
CA PRO A 129 -9.80 -16.55 7.10
C PRO A 129 -9.18 -16.36 5.71
N ASP A 130 -8.63 -17.44 5.14
CA ASP A 130 -8.10 -17.41 3.78
C ASP A 130 -9.24 -17.21 2.77
N ILE A 131 -9.44 -15.95 2.36
CA ILE A 131 -10.43 -15.59 1.35
C ILE A 131 -9.76 -15.14 0.06
N GLU A 132 -10.32 -15.60 -1.04
CA GLU A 132 -10.05 -15.11 -2.38
C GLU A 132 -11.40 -14.80 -3.05
N LEU A 133 -11.64 -13.52 -3.34
CA LEU A 133 -12.80 -13.15 -4.14
C LEU A 133 -12.63 -13.74 -5.54
N PRO A 134 -13.65 -14.38 -6.15
CA PRO A 134 -13.50 -14.86 -7.52
C PRO A 134 -13.19 -13.73 -8.50
N LEU A 135 -12.38 -14.03 -9.52
CA LEU A 135 -12.21 -13.09 -10.62
C LEU A 135 -13.55 -12.81 -11.28
N ASP A 136 -13.71 -11.56 -11.70
CA ASP A 136 -14.90 -11.02 -12.34
C ASP A 136 -16.18 -11.14 -11.50
N CYS A 137 -16.07 -11.23 -10.16
CA CYS A 137 -17.22 -11.19 -9.27
C CYS A 137 -17.90 -9.80 -9.26
N GLU A 138 -19.20 -9.76 -8.94
CA GLU A 138 -19.92 -8.50 -8.74
C GLU A 138 -19.81 -8.09 -7.26
N ILE A 139 -19.00 -7.06 -6.99
CA ILE A 139 -18.87 -6.44 -5.67
C ILE A 139 -19.86 -5.28 -5.56
N GLU A 140 -20.74 -5.33 -4.58
CA GLU A 140 -21.79 -4.30 -4.39
C GLU A 140 -21.27 -3.13 -3.54
N SER A 141 -20.42 -3.42 -2.56
CA SER A 141 -19.76 -2.43 -1.71
C SER A 141 -18.59 -3.07 -0.96
N ALA A 142 -17.60 -2.27 -0.58
CA ALA A 142 -16.43 -2.72 0.17
C ALA A 142 -16.08 -1.76 1.31
N LEU A 143 -15.51 -2.29 2.38
CA LEU A 143 -15.05 -1.54 3.53
C LEU A 143 -13.72 -2.13 4.04
N MET A 144 -12.77 -1.24 4.31
CA MET A 144 -11.52 -1.56 4.98
C MET A 144 -11.45 -0.83 6.32
N VAL A 145 -10.95 -1.51 7.34
CA VAL A 145 -10.58 -0.94 8.63
C VAL A 145 -9.07 -1.00 8.75
N GLY A 146 -8.44 0.14 9.02
CA GLY A 146 -7.01 0.24 9.29
C GLY A 146 -6.73 0.99 10.59
N ASN A 147 -5.45 1.05 10.94
CA ASN A 147 -4.95 1.79 12.10
C ASN A 147 -3.58 2.40 11.79
N GLY A 148 -3.22 3.42 12.57
CA GLY A 148 -1.91 4.07 12.51
C GLY A 148 -1.94 5.53 12.06
N GLU A 149 -0.76 6.07 11.75
CA GLU A 149 -0.59 7.47 11.35
C GLU A 149 -0.94 7.72 9.88
N SER A 150 -1.42 8.93 9.61
CA SER A 150 -1.85 9.33 8.27
C SER A 150 -0.69 9.36 7.26
N ASP A 151 -1.01 9.29 5.97
CA ASP A 151 -0.13 9.08 4.82
C ASP A 151 0.43 7.65 4.76
N ALA A 152 1.28 7.28 5.72
CA ALA A 152 1.98 5.99 5.67
C ALA A 152 1.05 4.79 5.85
N MET A 153 0.23 4.77 6.91
CA MET A 153 -0.65 3.62 7.18
C MET A 153 -1.94 3.65 6.36
N ASP A 154 -2.36 4.85 5.95
CA ASP A 154 -3.45 5.02 4.98
C ASP A 154 -3.11 4.31 3.66
N TYR A 155 -1.89 4.49 3.15
CA TYR A 155 -1.42 3.81 1.94
C TYR A 155 -1.57 2.30 2.05
N HIS A 156 -1.04 1.72 3.14
CA HIS A 156 -1.08 0.28 3.39
C HIS A 156 -2.53 -0.24 3.36
N ALA A 157 -3.43 0.43 4.08
CA ALA A 157 -4.82 0.02 4.15
C ALA A 157 -5.56 0.18 2.80
N LEU A 158 -5.31 1.27 2.07
CA LEU A 158 -5.86 1.47 0.73
C LEU A 158 -5.37 0.39 -0.25
N GLU A 159 -4.10 0.03 -0.19
CA GLU A 159 -3.52 -0.99 -1.07
C GLU A 159 -4.08 -2.39 -0.78
N ALA A 160 -4.24 -2.73 0.50
CA ALA A 160 -4.88 -3.97 0.93
C ALA A 160 -6.34 -4.04 0.45
N MET A 161 -7.08 -2.94 0.56
CA MET A 161 -8.44 -2.87 0.01
C MET A 161 -8.44 -3.03 -1.51
N GLN A 162 -7.53 -2.31 -2.20
CA GLN A 162 -7.44 -2.31 -3.65
C GLN A 162 -7.17 -3.71 -4.21
N CYS A 163 -6.28 -4.49 -3.60
CA CYS A 163 -5.97 -5.84 -4.07
C CYS A 163 -7.16 -6.81 -3.97
N MET A 164 -8.16 -6.49 -3.15
CA MET A 164 -9.41 -7.24 -3.07
C MET A 164 -10.41 -6.79 -4.14
N VAL A 165 -10.62 -5.47 -4.26
CA VAL A 165 -11.67 -4.93 -5.14
C VAL A 165 -11.29 -4.91 -6.61
N GLU A 166 -10.00 -4.98 -6.97
CA GLU A 166 -9.56 -5.10 -8.36
C GLU A 166 -9.99 -6.39 -9.06
N ARG A 167 -10.43 -7.40 -8.30
CA ARG A 167 -10.92 -8.69 -8.82
C ARG A 167 -12.36 -8.62 -9.31
N ARG A 168 -13.02 -7.46 -9.20
CA ARG A 168 -14.39 -7.24 -9.64
C ARG A 168 -14.55 -7.39 -11.16
N LYS A 169 -15.79 -7.60 -11.59
CA LYS A 169 -16.21 -7.73 -12.99
C LYS A 169 -15.63 -6.60 -13.84
N GLY A 170 -14.80 -6.97 -14.82
CA GLY A 170 -14.19 -5.99 -15.73
C GLY A 170 -12.80 -5.51 -15.30
N GLY A 171 -12.35 -5.80 -14.08
CA GLY A 171 -11.07 -5.34 -13.54
C GLY A 171 -11.12 -3.92 -13.00
N GLU A 172 -9.95 -3.30 -12.85
CA GLU A 172 -9.86 -1.91 -12.43
C GLU A 172 -10.19 -0.95 -13.58
N THR A 173 -11.05 0.03 -13.29
CA THR A 173 -11.62 0.97 -14.27
C THR A 173 -11.22 2.42 -14.06
N GLY A 174 -10.49 2.69 -12.98
CA GLY A 174 -10.17 4.03 -12.50
C GLY A 174 -11.14 4.53 -11.44
N VAL A 175 -10.76 5.64 -10.80
CA VAL A 175 -11.51 6.28 -9.73
C VAL A 175 -12.13 7.57 -10.24
N LYS A 176 -13.44 7.69 -10.05
CA LYS A 176 -14.24 8.84 -10.45
C LYS A 176 -14.06 10.01 -9.49
N ALA A 177 -14.15 9.73 -8.20
CA ALA A 177 -14.08 10.76 -7.17
C ALA A 177 -13.66 10.19 -5.83
N VAL A 178 -13.13 11.07 -4.98
CA VAL A 178 -12.75 10.78 -3.60
C VAL A 178 -13.23 11.86 -2.64
N GLU A 179 -13.38 11.50 -1.36
CA GLU A 179 -13.61 12.45 -0.27
C GLU A 179 -12.98 11.90 1.01
N MET A 180 -12.29 12.75 1.77
CA MET A 180 -11.76 12.42 3.09
C MET A 180 -12.40 13.28 4.18
N ILE A 181 -13.02 12.64 5.17
CA ILE A 181 -13.56 13.30 6.36
C ILE A 181 -12.89 12.77 7.63
N GLU A 182 -12.87 13.58 8.69
CA GLU A 182 -12.22 13.24 9.96
C GLU A 182 -13.13 13.55 11.17
N GLY A 183 -12.80 12.96 12.32
CA GLY A 183 -13.46 13.25 13.59
C GLY A 183 -14.94 12.85 13.62
N ASP A 184 -15.75 13.65 14.31
CA ASP A 184 -17.19 13.40 14.48
C ASP A 184 -17.97 13.28 13.17
N ALA A 185 -17.46 13.87 12.07
CA ALA A 185 -18.08 13.74 10.76
C ALA A 185 -18.12 12.28 10.29
N VAL A 186 -17.11 11.47 10.63
CA VAL A 186 -17.07 10.03 10.29
C VAL A 186 -18.25 9.28 10.91
N TRP A 187 -18.56 9.57 12.18
CA TRP A 187 -19.67 8.94 12.89
C TRP A 187 -21.03 9.43 12.39
N ARG A 188 -21.16 10.72 12.06
CA ARG A 188 -22.37 11.25 11.40
C ARG A 188 -22.61 10.57 10.05
N ALA A 189 -21.57 10.45 9.23
CA ALA A 189 -21.63 9.76 7.93
C ALA A 189 -22.10 8.30 8.07
N GLY A 190 -21.71 7.61 9.15
CA GLY A 190 -22.21 6.26 9.46
C GLY A 190 -23.71 6.21 9.76
N LYS A 191 -24.21 7.17 10.55
CA LYS A 191 -25.65 7.30 10.85
C LYS A 191 -26.47 7.64 9.59
N GLU A 192 -25.87 8.38 8.66
CA GLU A 192 -26.44 8.73 7.36
C GLU A 192 -26.34 7.60 6.32
N GLY A 193 -25.69 6.48 6.65
CA GLY A 193 -25.54 5.33 5.75
C GLY A 193 -24.51 5.53 4.64
N ARG A 194 -23.61 6.51 4.76
CA ARG A 194 -22.52 6.73 3.79
C ARG A 194 -21.49 5.60 3.78
N TRP A 195 -21.36 4.87 4.89
CA TRP A 195 -20.63 3.62 4.99
C TRP A 195 -21.49 2.57 5.68
N SER A 196 -21.25 1.29 5.39
CA SER A 196 -22.08 0.19 5.86
C SER A 196 -21.70 -0.27 7.27
N LYS A 197 -22.62 -0.14 8.23
CA LYS A 197 -22.46 -0.70 9.58
C LYS A 197 -22.29 -2.22 9.55
N ASP A 198 -22.97 -2.92 8.64
CA ASP A 198 -22.83 -4.38 8.48
C ASP A 198 -21.42 -4.76 8.05
N LEU A 199 -20.85 -4.06 7.05
CA LEU A 199 -19.47 -4.31 6.61
C LEU A 199 -18.45 -3.95 7.67
N LEU A 200 -18.65 -2.84 8.40
CA LEU A 200 -17.82 -2.49 9.55
C LEU A 200 -17.84 -3.59 10.61
N THR A 201 -19.02 -4.12 10.94
CA THR A 201 -19.19 -5.22 11.89
C THR A 201 -18.47 -6.47 11.41
N ALA A 202 -18.64 -6.83 10.14
CA ALA A 202 -17.98 -8.00 9.55
C ALA A 202 -16.45 -7.86 9.52
N ALA A 203 -15.92 -6.68 9.18
CA ALA A 203 -14.49 -6.40 9.20
C ALA A 203 -13.92 -6.47 10.62
N ILE A 204 -14.50 -5.74 11.57
CA ILE A 204 -14.02 -5.74 12.98
C ILE A 204 -14.12 -7.12 13.61
N SER A 205 -15.08 -7.98 13.20
CA SER A 205 -15.16 -9.35 13.69
C SER A 205 -13.93 -10.23 13.35
N ARG A 206 -13.05 -9.77 12.46
CA ARG A 206 -11.80 -10.44 12.09
C ARG A 206 -10.58 -9.94 12.88
N SER A 207 -10.75 -8.91 13.71
CA SER A 207 -9.66 -8.32 14.50
C SER A 207 -9.23 -9.28 15.61
N ASP A 208 -7.94 -9.62 15.66
CA ASP A 208 -7.29 -10.31 16.78
C ASP A 208 -6.73 -9.33 17.82
N THR A 209 -6.71 -8.03 17.48
CA THR A 209 -6.13 -7.00 18.33
C THR A 209 -7.12 -5.90 18.76
N PRO A 210 -8.34 -6.24 19.24
CA PRO A 210 -9.27 -5.22 19.72
C PRO A 210 -8.71 -4.53 20.97
N GLN A 211 -8.80 -3.20 21.01
CA GLN A 211 -8.31 -2.35 22.11
C GLN A 211 -9.41 -2.05 23.13
N GLY A 212 -9.09 -1.37 24.24
CA GLY A 212 -10.10 -1.02 25.25
C GLY A 212 -10.32 -2.15 26.25
N LEU A 213 -11.57 -2.51 26.55
CA LEU A 213 -11.92 -3.41 27.64
C LEU A 213 -11.27 -4.80 27.50
N THR A 214 -11.11 -5.29 26.27
CA THR A 214 -10.43 -6.57 26.00
C THR A 214 -8.98 -6.58 26.50
N ILE A 215 -8.25 -5.46 26.38
CA ILE A 215 -6.89 -5.35 26.90
C ILE A 215 -6.86 -4.98 28.39
N GLN A 216 -7.85 -4.21 28.86
CA GLN A 216 -7.89 -3.72 30.24
C GLN A 216 -8.27 -4.81 31.25
N ASP A 217 -9.23 -5.69 30.91
CA ASP A 217 -9.73 -6.71 31.84
C ASP A 217 -10.06 -8.07 31.21
N GLY A 218 -9.71 -8.28 29.93
CA GLY A 218 -9.83 -9.57 29.25
C GLY A 218 -11.22 -9.92 28.76
N ARG A 219 -12.23 -9.05 28.92
CA ARG A 219 -13.59 -9.34 28.43
C ARG A 219 -13.70 -9.24 26.90
N THR A 220 -14.61 -10.03 26.33
CA THR A 220 -15.06 -9.81 24.96
C THR A 220 -15.88 -8.52 24.88
N GLN A 221 -15.80 -7.84 23.74
CA GLN A 221 -16.56 -6.61 23.52
C GLN A 221 -17.15 -6.62 22.11
N ASP A 222 -18.37 -6.13 22.00
CA ASP A 222 -18.94 -5.72 20.71
C ASP A 222 -18.59 -4.25 20.49
N LEU A 223 -17.45 -4.02 19.83
CA LEU A 223 -16.94 -2.67 19.55
C LEU A 223 -18.00 -1.81 18.85
N VAL A 224 -18.73 -2.39 17.90
CA VAL A 224 -19.63 -1.65 17.01
C VAL A 224 -20.96 -1.32 17.68
N ASN A 225 -21.54 -2.24 18.47
CA ASN A 225 -22.90 -2.07 18.99
C ASN A 225 -22.97 -1.51 20.40
N ASN A 226 -21.91 -1.63 21.21
CA ASN A 226 -21.95 -1.18 22.61
C ASN A 226 -21.49 0.27 22.81
N GLY A 227 -21.23 1.00 21.72
CA GLY A 227 -20.79 2.39 21.76
C GLY A 227 -19.34 2.59 22.22
N GLU A 228 -18.53 1.53 22.27
CA GLU A 228 -17.12 1.59 22.61
C GLU A 228 -16.27 2.14 21.46
N LEU A 229 -16.63 1.82 20.20
CA LEU A 229 -15.83 2.20 19.05
C LEU A 229 -15.56 3.73 18.96
N PRO A 230 -16.55 4.64 19.12
CA PRO A 230 -16.29 6.08 19.13
C PRO A 230 -15.49 6.59 20.35
N LYS A 231 -15.49 5.85 21.47
CA LYS A 231 -14.69 6.21 22.66
C LYS A 231 -13.21 5.88 22.45
N LEU A 232 -12.95 4.79 21.75
CA LEU A 232 -11.61 4.28 21.47
C LEU A 232 -10.97 5.00 20.26
N ALA A 233 -11.68 5.09 19.14
CA ALA A 233 -11.25 5.80 17.95
C ALA A 233 -11.60 7.29 18.08
N LYS A 234 -10.78 8.04 18.82
CA LYS A 234 -11.03 9.46 19.14
C LYS A 234 -10.95 10.39 17.93
N ASN A 235 -10.05 10.10 17.00
CA ASN A 235 -9.81 10.88 15.78
C ASN A 235 -9.90 9.96 14.56
N PRO A 236 -11.08 9.42 14.23
CA PRO A 236 -11.23 8.55 13.08
C PRO A 236 -11.08 9.34 11.78
N ALA A 237 -10.69 8.66 10.71
CA ALA A 237 -10.77 9.18 9.34
C ALA A 237 -11.55 8.23 8.45
N ALA A 238 -12.29 8.77 7.49
CA ALA A 238 -12.97 8.00 6.46
C ALA A 238 -12.57 8.50 5.07
N TYR A 239 -12.15 7.56 4.23
CA TYR A 239 -11.83 7.77 2.82
C TYR A 239 -12.94 7.14 1.99
N PHE A 240 -13.73 7.96 1.31
CA PHE A 240 -14.75 7.50 0.38
C PHE A 240 -14.17 7.47 -1.03
N ILE A 241 -14.34 6.35 -1.71
CA ILE A 241 -13.83 6.12 -3.07
C ILE A 241 -15.00 5.70 -3.95
N GLU A 242 -15.24 6.48 -5.00
CA GLU A 242 -16.20 6.17 -6.06
C GLU A 242 -15.43 5.73 -7.31
N TYR A 243 -15.58 4.48 -7.72
CA TYR A 243 -14.96 3.96 -8.94
C TYR A 243 -15.78 4.31 -10.18
N ASN A 244 -15.13 4.32 -11.35
CA ASN A 244 -15.76 4.64 -12.63
C ASN A 244 -16.88 3.67 -13.03
N ASP A 245 -16.83 2.43 -12.57
CA ASP A 245 -17.87 1.41 -12.78
C ASP A 245 -19.04 1.48 -11.79
N GLY A 246 -19.00 2.44 -10.85
CA GLY A 246 -20.04 2.65 -9.85
C GLY A 246 -19.83 1.93 -8.52
N LEU A 247 -18.77 1.11 -8.37
CA LEU A 247 -18.42 0.57 -7.06
C LEU A 247 -18.12 1.71 -6.08
N ARG A 248 -18.58 1.54 -4.84
CA ARG A 248 -18.22 2.42 -3.72
C ARG A 248 -17.47 1.63 -2.66
N ALA A 249 -16.32 2.16 -2.26
CA ALA A 249 -15.53 1.60 -1.18
C ALA A 249 -15.25 2.66 -0.10
N THR A 250 -15.13 2.20 1.15
CA THR A 250 -14.75 3.06 2.27
C THR A 250 -13.55 2.48 3.00
N LEU A 251 -12.50 3.28 3.21
CA LEU A 251 -11.51 2.99 4.24
C LEU A 251 -11.85 3.78 5.50
N LEU A 252 -11.91 3.10 6.64
CA LEU A 252 -12.03 3.68 7.98
C LEU A 252 -10.72 3.47 8.75
N MET A 253 -10.06 4.56 9.11
CA MET A 253 -8.91 4.53 10.01
C MET A 253 -9.41 4.71 11.44
N LEU A 254 -9.38 3.62 12.21
CA LEU A 254 -9.96 3.53 13.55
C LEU A 254 -8.86 3.36 14.61
N THR A 255 -7.81 4.18 14.49
CA THR A 255 -6.66 4.18 15.40
C THR A 255 -7.11 4.31 16.85
N GLY A 256 -6.69 3.35 17.67
CA GLY A 256 -7.07 3.25 19.08
C GLY A 256 -8.17 2.21 19.37
N ALA A 257 -8.90 1.73 18.36
CA ALA A 257 -9.90 0.67 18.51
C ALA A 257 -9.39 -0.73 18.13
N VAL A 258 -8.54 -0.82 17.10
CA VAL A 258 -7.87 -2.05 16.65
C VAL A 258 -6.40 -1.75 16.31
N LYS A 259 -5.55 -2.76 16.28
CA LYS A 259 -4.14 -2.66 15.84
C LYS A 259 -3.83 -3.47 14.58
N ASP A 260 -4.85 -4.01 13.92
CA ASP A 260 -4.74 -4.79 12.69
C ASP A 260 -5.53 -4.15 11.54
N PHE A 261 -5.54 -4.85 10.40
CA PHE A 261 -6.10 -4.44 9.12
C PHE A 261 -7.18 -5.43 8.71
N ASN A 262 -8.42 -4.98 8.55
CA ASN A 262 -9.56 -5.87 8.31
C ASN A 262 -10.41 -5.39 7.15
N PHE A 263 -10.78 -6.31 6.27
CA PHE A 263 -11.58 -6.03 5.08
C PHE A 263 -12.92 -6.75 5.15
N ALA A 264 -13.95 -6.13 4.60
CA ALA A 264 -15.21 -6.76 4.28
C ALA A 264 -15.78 -6.24 2.96
N ALA A 265 -16.41 -7.12 2.19
CA ALA A 265 -17.16 -6.73 0.99
C ALA A 265 -18.45 -7.52 0.87
N ARG A 266 -19.46 -6.90 0.27
CA ARG A 266 -20.69 -7.57 -0.14
C ARG A 266 -20.51 -8.04 -1.59
N VAL A 267 -20.52 -9.35 -1.78
CA VAL A 267 -20.36 -9.99 -3.08
C VAL A 267 -21.67 -10.64 -3.47
N LYS A 268 -22.18 -10.28 -4.65
CA LYS A 268 -23.46 -10.78 -5.14
C LYS A 268 -23.44 -12.30 -5.24
N GLY A 269 -24.45 -12.95 -4.63
CA GLY A 269 -24.56 -14.41 -4.57
C GLY A 269 -23.69 -15.09 -3.51
N GLN A 270 -22.80 -14.37 -2.82
CA GLN A 270 -21.95 -14.92 -1.74
C GLN A 270 -22.15 -14.23 -0.39
N GLY A 271 -22.94 -13.16 -0.33
CA GLY A 271 -23.18 -12.40 0.90
C GLY A 271 -21.96 -11.56 1.30
N VAL A 272 -21.78 -11.38 2.61
CA VAL A 272 -20.63 -10.63 3.14
C VAL A 272 -19.43 -11.55 3.27
N GLN A 273 -18.33 -11.17 2.63
CA GLN A 273 -17.02 -11.79 2.75
C GLN A 273 -16.14 -10.90 3.63
N SER A 274 -15.41 -11.44 4.60
CA SER A 274 -14.49 -10.66 5.43
C SER A 274 -13.23 -11.42 5.82
N THR A 275 -12.13 -10.69 5.94
CA THR A 275 -10.81 -11.21 6.32
C THR A 275 -9.99 -10.16 7.06
N GLN A 276 -9.11 -10.61 7.92
CA GLN A 276 -7.95 -9.85 8.38
C GLN A 276 -6.82 -10.00 7.37
N PHE A 277 -6.02 -8.95 7.20
CA PHE A 277 -4.69 -9.01 6.61
C PHE A 277 -3.69 -9.19 7.76
N PHE A 278 -3.26 -10.43 7.96
CA PHE A 278 -2.51 -10.81 9.16
C PHE A 278 -1.06 -10.35 9.07
N LEU A 279 -0.65 -9.51 10.02
CA LEU A 279 0.74 -9.16 10.25
C LEU A 279 1.24 -9.96 11.44
N SER A 280 2.17 -10.87 11.20
CA SER A 280 2.78 -11.68 12.26
C SER A 280 3.44 -10.79 13.33
N PRO A 281 3.29 -11.13 14.62
CA PRO A 281 3.85 -10.33 15.70
C PRO A 281 5.39 -10.38 15.70
N GLU A 282 5.99 -9.35 16.29
CA GLU A 282 7.43 -9.32 16.55
C GLU A 282 7.88 -10.50 17.43
N PRO A 283 9.13 -10.99 17.27
CA PRO A 283 10.18 -10.48 16.38
C PRO A 283 10.10 -11.00 14.93
N ASN A 284 9.22 -11.96 14.66
CA ASN A 284 9.15 -12.65 13.37
C ASN A 284 8.21 -11.89 12.43
N VAL A 285 8.70 -10.79 11.83
CA VAL A 285 7.99 -9.98 10.82
C VAL A 285 7.88 -10.70 9.46
N THR A 286 7.39 -11.94 9.46
CA THR A 286 7.34 -12.86 8.32
C THR A 286 6.52 -12.31 7.15
N TYR A 287 5.60 -11.37 7.38
CA TYR A 287 4.88 -10.66 6.32
C TYR A 287 5.84 -9.92 5.36
N SER A 288 7.00 -9.46 5.84
CA SER A 288 8.05 -8.88 5.01
C SER A 288 8.75 -9.94 4.16
N ALA A 289 8.91 -11.16 4.69
CA ALA A 289 9.44 -12.28 3.91
C ALA A 289 8.49 -12.69 2.77
N CYS A 290 7.17 -12.60 2.97
CA CYS A 290 6.18 -12.80 1.90
C CYS A 290 6.36 -11.80 0.76
N LEU A 291 6.58 -10.53 1.10
CA LEU A 291 6.88 -9.49 0.12
C LEU A 291 8.21 -9.74 -0.59
N VAL A 292 9.28 -10.05 0.15
CA VAL A 292 10.59 -10.38 -0.42
C VAL A 292 10.47 -11.56 -1.39
N SER A 293 9.68 -12.59 -1.08
CA SER A 293 9.45 -13.72 -2.00
C SER A 293 8.86 -13.28 -3.34
N LYS A 294 7.98 -12.27 -3.36
CA LYS A 294 7.42 -11.70 -4.61
C LYS A 294 8.40 -10.81 -5.36
N ILE A 295 9.30 -10.14 -4.65
CA ILE A 295 10.41 -9.41 -5.25
C ILE A 295 11.38 -10.39 -5.91
N GLU A 296 11.76 -11.46 -5.21
CA GLU A 296 12.62 -12.50 -5.74
C GLU A 296 11.96 -13.18 -6.97
N GLU A 297 10.67 -13.51 -6.91
CA GLU A 297 9.93 -14.05 -8.06
C GLU A 297 10.07 -13.16 -9.32
N MET A 298 9.94 -11.83 -9.18
CA MET A 298 10.14 -10.91 -10.30
C MET A 298 11.59 -10.86 -10.77
N PHE A 299 12.54 -10.79 -9.86
CA PHE A 299 13.95 -10.69 -10.20
C PHE A 299 14.47 -11.97 -10.89
N GLU A 300 13.98 -13.17 -10.52
CA GLU A 300 14.36 -14.43 -11.18
C GLU A 300 13.66 -14.61 -12.53
N SER A 301 12.37 -14.28 -12.61
CA SER A 301 11.56 -14.55 -13.81
C SER A 301 11.61 -13.43 -14.84
N GLY A 302 12.03 -12.23 -14.45
CA GLY A 302 11.89 -11.01 -15.25
C GLY A 302 10.43 -10.61 -15.49
N LYS A 303 9.50 -10.99 -14.62
CA LYS A 303 8.06 -10.68 -14.74
C LYS A 303 7.47 -10.28 -13.39
N ALA A 304 6.80 -9.13 -13.33
CA ALA A 304 6.11 -8.71 -12.12
C ALA A 304 4.91 -9.66 -11.82
N PRO A 305 4.76 -10.17 -10.58
CA PRO A 305 3.69 -11.11 -10.23
C PRO A 305 2.30 -10.45 -10.17
N TYR A 306 2.25 -9.12 -10.05
CA TYR A 306 1.03 -8.32 -10.05
C TYR A 306 1.30 -6.94 -10.66
N PRO A 307 0.25 -6.26 -11.19
CA PRO A 307 0.41 -4.99 -11.90
C PRO A 307 0.87 -3.86 -11.00
N VAL A 308 1.86 -3.08 -11.46
CA VAL A 308 2.34 -1.85 -10.79
C VAL A 308 1.27 -0.75 -10.81
N GLU A 309 0.33 -0.84 -11.76
CA GLU A 309 -0.82 0.03 -11.92
C GLU A 309 -1.73 0.04 -10.68
N ARG A 310 -1.75 -1.05 -9.90
CA ARG A 310 -2.39 -1.08 -8.57
C ARG A 310 -1.79 0.01 -7.67
N THR A 311 -0.46 -0.01 -7.52
CA THR A 311 0.28 0.95 -6.69
C THR A 311 0.14 2.37 -7.23
N LEU A 312 0.14 2.55 -8.56
CA LEU A 312 -0.10 3.86 -9.19
C LEU A 312 -1.47 4.42 -8.82
N LEU A 313 -2.53 3.62 -8.97
CA LEU A 313 -3.88 4.05 -8.62
C LEU A 313 -3.98 4.40 -7.12
N VAL A 314 -3.46 3.53 -6.24
CA VAL A 314 -3.49 3.75 -4.79
C VAL A 314 -2.71 5.01 -4.38
N SER A 315 -1.55 5.27 -4.99
CA SER A 315 -0.79 6.51 -4.75
C SER A 315 -1.62 7.74 -5.10
N GLY A 316 -2.35 7.69 -6.22
CA GLY A 316 -3.23 8.78 -6.66
C GLY A 316 -4.49 8.96 -5.82
N ILE A 317 -5.10 7.85 -5.37
CA ILE A 317 -6.23 7.89 -4.42
C ILE A 317 -5.80 8.58 -3.13
N LEU A 318 -4.67 8.17 -2.55
CA LEU A 318 -4.16 8.73 -1.31
C LEU A 318 -3.89 10.23 -1.44
N GLU A 319 -3.14 10.64 -2.47
CA GLU A 319 -2.86 12.07 -2.69
C GLU A 319 -4.16 12.88 -2.87
N SER A 320 -5.12 12.36 -3.62
CA SER A 320 -6.39 13.04 -3.88
C SER A 320 -7.23 13.17 -2.59
N CYS A 321 -7.22 12.14 -1.72
CA CYS A 321 -7.87 12.19 -0.41
C CYS A 321 -7.20 13.19 0.54
N LEU A 322 -5.87 13.23 0.58
CA LEU A 322 -5.13 14.22 1.36
C LEU A 322 -5.38 15.65 0.84
N THR A 323 -5.56 15.80 -0.48
CA THR A 323 -5.99 17.07 -1.10
C THR A 323 -7.40 17.44 -0.64
N SER A 324 -8.34 16.49 -0.65
CA SER A 324 -9.71 16.68 -0.13
C SER A 324 -9.69 17.17 1.32
N LYS A 325 -8.86 16.57 2.18
CA LYS A 325 -8.68 16.99 3.57
C LYS A 325 -8.26 18.45 3.71
N ILE A 326 -7.18 18.88 3.05
CA ILE A 326 -6.69 20.27 3.17
C ILE A 326 -7.63 21.28 2.49
N ASP A 327 -8.44 20.83 1.54
CA ASP A 327 -9.42 21.62 0.81
C ASP A 327 -10.81 21.62 1.48
N GLY A 328 -10.84 21.49 2.81
CA GLY A 328 -12.06 21.57 3.61
C GLY A 328 -12.97 20.35 3.51
N HIS A 329 -12.39 19.16 3.32
CA HIS A 329 -13.11 17.88 3.20
C HIS A 329 -14.07 17.82 2.00
N ARG A 330 -13.79 18.55 0.93
CA ARG A 330 -14.64 18.56 -0.27
C ARG A 330 -14.48 17.25 -1.05
N ARG A 331 -15.58 16.75 -1.61
CA ARG A 331 -15.53 15.68 -2.61
C ARG A 331 -14.84 16.19 -3.88
N LEU A 332 -13.83 15.48 -4.35
CA LEU A 332 -13.03 15.84 -5.52
C LEU A 332 -13.26 14.84 -6.64
N GLU A 333 -13.55 15.33 -7.85
CA GLU A 333 -13.50 14.50 -9.06
C GLU A 333 -12.02 14.22 -9.41
N THR A 334 -11.73 13.02 -9.91
CA THR A 334 -10.37 12.54 -10.13
C THR A 334 -10.17 12.04 -11.58
N PRO A 335 -10.36 12.90 -12.61
CA PRO A 335 -10.23 12.49 -14.01
C PRO A 335 -8.81 12.00 -14.36
N HIS A 336 -7.80 12.40 -13.59
CA HIS A 336 -6.42 11.91 -13.72
C HIS A 336 -6.23 10.45 -13.26
N LEU A 337 -7.16 9.88 -12.49
CA LEU A 337 -7.12 8.50 -12.01
C LEU A 337 -7.83 7.51 -12.95
N ASP A 338 -7.75 7.72 -14.28
CA ASP A 338 -8.20 6.77 -15.31
C ASP A 338 -7.20 5.61 -15.50
N VAL A 339 -6.77 4.98 -14.41
CA VAL A 339 -5.83 3.86 -14.42
C VAL A 339 -6.61 2.56 -14.55
N LYS A 340 -6.32 1.77 -15.60
CA LYS A 340 -7.05 0.52 -15.90
C LYS A 340 -6.08 -0.64 -15.95
N TYR A 341 -6.44 -1.74 -15.28
CA TYR A 341 -5.63 -2.94 -15.28
C TYR A 341 -6.46 -4.17 -14.88
N ARG A 342 -5.90 -5.37 -15.07
CA ARG A 342 -6.50 -6.63 -14.63
C ARG A 342 -5.77 -7.18 -13.42
N ALA A 343 -6.53 -7.62 -12.42
CA ALA A 343 -6.00 -8.36 -11.29
C ALA A 343 -5.25 -9.63 -11.75
N PRO A 344 -4.22 -10.09 -11.03
CA PRO A 344 -3.58 -11.36 -11.32
C PRO A 344 -4.60 -12.50 -11.18
N LYS A 345 -4.49 -13.52 -12.04
CA LYS A 345 -5.44 -14.65 -12.05
C LYS A 345 -5.50 -15.32 -10.67
N GLU A 346 -4.32 -15.61 -10.13
CA GLU A 346 -4.14 -16.14 -8.79
C GLU A 346 -3.83 -15.01 -7.82
N SER A 347 -4.49 -15.00 -6.66
CA SER A 347 -4.15 -14.07 -5.60
C SER A 347 -2.73 -14.30 -5.10
N GLN A 348 -2.03 -13.21 -4.81
CA GLN A 348 -0.59 -13.21 -4.49
C GLN A 348 -0.31 -13.24 -2.98
N HIS A 349 -1.34 -13.44 -2.17
CA HIS A 349 -1.22 -13.56 -0.72
C HIS A 349 -0.64 -14.91 -0.30
N SER A 350 0.10 -14.92 0.79
CA SER A 350 0.65 -16.14 1.37
C SER A 350 -0.45 -17.08 1.84
N ARG A 351 -0.25 -18.38 1.58
CA ARG A 351 -1.12 -19.48 2.02
C ARG A 351 -0.31 -20.47 2.85
N ALA A 352 -1.01 -21.23 3.69
CA ALA A 352 -0.44 -22.28 4.53
C ALA A 352 -0.15 -23.56 3.74
#